data_AF-A0A0K1PZE6-F1
#
_entry.id   AF-A0A0K1PZE6-F1
#
_cell.length_a   1.000
_cell.length_b   1.000
_cell.length_c   1.000
_cell.angle_alpha   90.00
_cell.angle_beta   90.00
_cell.angle_gamma   90.00
#
_symmetry.space_group_name_H-M   'P 1'
#
loop_
_entity.id
_entity.type
_entity.pdbx_description
1 polymer ?
#
loop_
_entity_poly.entity_id
_entity_poly.type
_entity_poly.pdbx_seq_one_letter_code
_entity_poly.pdbx_strand_id
1 'polypeptide(L)'
;MKTIRRTWMARGIALTTLTSLGGLIAAFASCATTENASESALRPDATILEEASTPPKEEVDSGDEENPLVDAGDCDAADPTCNTHVVTCDEVEWCGVDSKVNPLYILKAVWGSSKNDVWAVGSGGAVTHYDGSQWSLVPTGVKNTFLTVWGSGPNDVYTLSDSETVLHTTGYSTSGTTWTSMPTPAAGAYKCPAYAIYGTSASDVRIGARSHNLPNMGSYSGDMFLRKDLDDGGVGWQSVAGAAFYVRGFWASSPSDYWMIADNSTGATQYERAKIMHGVPNPNPPDASVDAGFVDPLVWTPIDSQANVVLDAIWGSSASDVWVVGGAGTVRHKTPSDGRWVPIAVPTTLNLHGVWGSGPNDIWFIGDAGTILHYDGTSFRSVSAQFPIGRKPNLYGIWGSSANDVWIVGDAITLHYTGPKVGAQGGGR
;
A
#
# COMPACT_ATOMS: atom_id res chain seq x y z
N MET A 1 -40.41 -67.34 -32.34
CA MET A 1 -41.12 -68.45 -31.65
C MET A 1 -41.51 -67.98 -30.25
N LYS A 2 -42.82 -68.02 -29.94
CA LYS A 2 -43.53 -67.97 -28.63
C LYS A 2 -43.08 -66.91 -27.58
N THR A 3 -43.76 -65.78 -27.40
CA THR A 3 -45.01 -65.51 -26.63
C THR A 3 -44.94 -65.86 -25.12
N ILE A 4 -45.28 -64.90 -24.22
CA ILE A 4 -46.29 -64.98 -23.11
C ILE A 4 -45.95 -64.21 -21.80
N ARG A 5 -46.85 -63.26 -21.46
CA ARG A 5 -47.50 -62.84 -20.18
C ARG A 5 -46.64 -62.51 -18.94
N ARG A 6 -46.77 -61.32 -18.34
CA ARG A 6 -47.84 -60.73 -17.48
C ARG A 6 -47.96 -61.32 -16.06
N THR A 7 -47.95 -60.38 -15.10
CA THR A 7 -48.73 -60.25 -13.83
C THR A 7 -48.25 -60.89 -12.50
N TRP A 8 -47.75 -60.01 -11.62
CA TRP A 8 -48.21 -59.58 -10.26
C TRP A 8 -48.38 -60.54 -9.05
N MET A 9 -48.05 -59.96 -7.88
CA MET A 9 -48.36 -60.28 -6.45
C MET A 9 -47.41 -61.25 -5.70
N ALA A 10 -47.06 -61.11 -4.41
CA ALA A 10 -47.21 -60.06 -3.39
C ALA A 10 -46.44 -60.46 -2.09
N ARG A 11 -46.19 -59.46 -1.22
CA ARG A 11 -46.09 -59.45 0.27
C ARG A 11 -44.80 -59.85 1.03
N GLY A 12 -44.44 -58.97 1.99
CA GLY A 12 -43.59 -59.20 3.17
C GLY A 12 -42.83 -57.93 3.62
N ILE A 13 -43.47 -56.95 4.28
CA ILE A 13 -43.43 -56.61 5.74
C ILE A 13 -42.05 -56.17 6.30
N ALA A 14 -41.93 -54.88 6.69
CA ALA A 14 -41.49 -54.33 8.00
C ALA A 14 -41.30 -52.79 7.86
N LEU A 15 -42.19 -51.93 8.42
CA LEU A 15 -42.08 -51.22 9.71
C LEU A 15 -40.71 -50.53 9.93
N THR A 16 -40.53 -49.25 10.23
CA THR A 16 -41.37 -48.14 10.77
C THR A 16 -40.60 -46.83 10.59
N THR A 17 -41.24 -45.76 10.11
CA THR A 17 -40.92 -44.35 10.48
C THR A 17 -42.13 -43.48 10.13
N LEU A 18 -42.65 -42.66 11.06
CA LEU A 18 -43.41 -41.44 10.75
C LEU A 18 -43.51 -40.50 11.97
N THR A 19 -42.78 -39.39 11.87
CA THR A 19 -43.10 -37.96 12.10
C THR A 19 -44.16 -37.45 13.09
N SER A 20 -43.86 -36.23 13.56
CA SER A 20 -44.73 -35.05 13.81
C SER A 20 -45.17 -34.82 15.28
N LEU A 21 -45.38 -33.62 15.82
CA LEU A 21 -45.51 -32.24 15.31
C LEU A 21 -45.47 -31.24 16.51
N GLY A 22 -44.99 -30.00 16.29
CA GLY A 22 -45.70 -28.77 16.71
C GLY A 22 -45.37 -28.05 18.04
N GLY A 23 -45.20 -26.72 17.95
CA GLY A 23 -45.52 -25.77 19.04
C GLY A 23 -44.69 -24.49 19.14
N LEU A 24 -45.13 -23.39 18.50
CA LEU A 24 -44.72 -21.99 18.77
C LEU A 24 -45.11 -21.54 20.19
N ILE A 25 -44.33 -20.66 20.84
CA ILE A 25 -44.79 -19.41 21.53
C ILE A 25 -43.63 -18.38 21.59
N ALA A 26 -43.93 -17.12 21.29
CA ALA A 26 -43.06 -15.94 21.40
C ALA A 26 -43.16 -15.27 22.78
N ALA A 27 -42.08 -14.64 23.29
CA ALA A 27 -42.17 -13.46 24.16
C ALA A 27 -40.81 -12.76 24.35
N PHE A 28 -40.91 -11.44 24.43
CA PHE A 28 -39.86 -10.43 24.57
C PHE A 28 -39.14 -10.44 25.91
N ALA A 29 -37.88 -10.00 25.91
CA ALA A 29 -37.28 -9.28 27.04
C ALA A 29 -36.34 -8.18 26.51
N SER A 30 -36.84 -6.96 26.49
CA SER A 30 -36.05 -5.73 26.52
C SER A 30 -36.03 -5.27 27.97
N CYS A 31 -34.86 -5.04 28.56
CA CYS A 31 -34.46 -3.73 29.06
C CYS A 31 -33.02 -3.76 29.58
N ALA A 32 -32.31 -2.67 29.33
CA ALA A 32 -30.94 -2.40 29.76
C ALA A 32 -30.84 -2.10 31.27
N THR A 33 -29.62 -2.22 31.80
CA THR A 33 -28.82 -1.21 32.54
C THR A 33 -27.96 -1.88 33.60
N THR A 34 -26.64 -1.73 33.52
CA THR A 34 -25.87 -0.79 34.37
C THR A 34 -24.41 -0.82 33.95
N GLU A 35 -23.85 0.37 33.95
CA GLU A 35 -22.53 0.79 33.51
C GLU A 35 -21.40 0.21 34.36
N ASN A 36 -20.26 -0.08 33.73
CA ASN A 36 -19.01 0.50 34.21
C ASN A 36 -18.05 0.63 33.04
N ALA A 37 -17.81 1.90 32.71
CA ALA A 37 -16.86 2.37 31.73
C ALA A 37 -15.42 2.03 32.14
N SER A 38 -14.66 1.54 31.17
CA SER A 38 -13.28 1.98 30.99
C SER A 38 -13.04 2.04 29.48
N GLU A 39 -13.41 3.17 28.90
CA GLU A 39 -13.00 3.55 27.56
C GLU A 39 -11.51 3.89 27.59
N SER A 40 -10.74 3.20 26.75
CA SER A 40 -9.53 3.75 26.16
C SER A 40 -9.76 3.79 24.65
N ALA A 41 -10.36 4.90 24.20
CA ALA A 41 -10.24 5.38 22.83
C ALA A 41 -8.79 5.86 22.63
N LEU A 42 -8.15 5.73 21.47
CA LEU A 42 -8.50 6.43 20.24
C LEU A 42 -7.78 5.78 19.03
N ARG A 43 -8.51 5.57 17.94
CA ARG A 43 -7.98 5.61 16.56
C ARG A 43 -8.54 6.90 15.94
N PRO A 44 -7.77 7.74 15.23
CA PRO A 44 -8.38 8.85 14.52
C PRO A 44 -8.99 8.35 13.21
N ASP A 45 -10.28 8.65 13.06
CA ASP A 45 -11.06 8.52 11.82
C ASP A 45 -10.44 9.38 10.72
N ALA A 46 -10.24 8.79 9.55
CA ALA A 46 -9.84 9.49 8.34
C ALA A 46 -11.08 9.97 7.59
N THR A 47 -11.63 11.13 7.97
CA THR A 47 -12.61 11.86 7.13
C THR A 47 -12.61 13.35 7.44
N ILE A 48 -12.42 14.16 6.39
CA ILE A 48 -12.88 15.54 6.18
C ILE A 48 -12.50 16.56 7.28
N LEU A 49 -11.51 17.41 7.00
CA LEU A 49 -11.36 18.70 7.67
C LEU A 49 -12.44 19.64 7.13
N GLU A 50 -13.52 19.85 7.89
CA GLU A 50 -14.48 20.94 7.65
C GLU A 50 -13.85 22.29 8.01
N GLU A 51 -14.13 23.30 7.20
CA GLU A 51 -13.68 24.68 7.39
C GLU A 51 -14.26 25.27 8.69
N ALA A 52 -13.40 25.89 9.49
CA ALA A 52 -13.74 26.57 10.72
C ALA A 52 -14.73 27.71 10.47
N SER A 53 -15.94 27.59 11.01
CA SER A 53 -16.87 28.70 11.17
C SER A 53 -16.61 29.42 12.51
N THR A 54 -16.63 30.74 12.43
CA THR A 54 -16.28 31.78 13.43
C THR A 54 -16.45 31.46 14.92
N PRO A 55 -15.48 31.85 15.80
CA PRO A 55 -15.60 31.65 17.24
C PRO A 55 -16.47 32.75 17.91
N PRO A 56 -17.15 32.45 19.03
CA PRO A 56 -17.82 33.46 19.83
C PRO A 56 -16.79 34.30 20.60
N LYS A 57 -17.04 35.61 20.70
CA LYS A 57 -16.24 36.58 21.45
C LYS A 57 -16.36 36.34 22.96
N GLU A 58 -15.25 36.11 23.63
CA GLU A 58 -15.01 36.48 25.03
C GLU A 58 -13.49 36.60 25.29
N GLU A 59 -13.13 37.21 26.40
CA GLU A 59 -12.14 38.29 26.54
C GLU A 59 -10.65 37.97 26.27
N VAL A 60 -9.97 38.99 25.74
CA VAL A 60 -8.55 39.05 25.39
C VAL A 60 -7.71 39.23 26.65
N ASP A 61 -6.78 38.30 26.90
CA ASP A 61 -5.52 38.59 27.57
C ASP A 61 -4.38 38.35 26.58
N SER A 62 -3.49 39.34 26.48
CA SER A 62 -2.50 39.50 25.42
C SER A 62 -1.19 38.82 25.80
N GLY A 63 -0.82 37.76 25.08
CA GLY A 63 0.50 37.13 25.13
C GLY A 63 0.71 36.21 23.93
N ASP A 64 1.49 36.72 22.97
CA ASP A 64 2.20 36.04 21.87
C ASP A 64 1.39 35.20 20.86
N GLU A 65 1.37 35.65 19.60
CA GLU A 65 0.84 34.92 18.45
C GLU A 65 1.68 33.66 18.19
N GLU A 66 1.21 32.50 18.68
CA GLU A 66 1.75 31.20 18.30
C GLU A 66 1.28 30.82 16.89
N ASN A 67 2.26 30.67 15.99
CA ASN A 67 2.10 29.99 14.71
C ASN A 67 1.76 28.51 14.96
N PRO A 68 0.64 27.94 14.44
CA PRO A 68 0.19 26.58 14.79
C PRO A 68 1.05 25.42 14.24
N LEU A 69 2.26 25.68 13.76
CA LEU A 69 3.10 24.74 13.02
C LEU A 69 4.42 24.39 13.71
N VAL A 70 4.62 24.75 14.98
CA VAL A 70 5.91 24.54 15.64
C VAL A 70 5.71 24.12 17.10
N ASP A 71 5.44 22.84 17.35
CA ASP A 71 5.97 22.20 18.56
C ASP A 71 7.41 21.71 18.27
N ALA A 72 8.30 22.67 17.98
CA ALA A 72 9.74 22.43 18.01
C ALA A 72 10.29 22.56 19.45
N GLY A 73 9.41 22.59 20.46
CA GLY A 73 9.78 22.76 21.86
C GLY A 73 10.49 21.56 22.48
N ASP A 74 10.43 20.39 21.84
CA ASP A 74 10.91 19.13 22.40
C ASP A 74 12.11 18.51 21.63
N CYS A 75 12.80 19.29 20.80
CA CYS A 75 13.95 18.80 20.03
C CYS A 75 15.28 19.06 20.77
N ASP A 76 15.79 18.04 21.47
CA ASP A 76 17.11 18.03 22.11
C ASP A 76 18.21 17.58 21.13
N ALA A 77 19.38 18.21 21.19
CA ALA A 77 20.57 17.81 20.43
C ALA A 77 21.10 16.41 20.81
N ALA A 78 20.75 15.89 21.98
CA ALA A 78 21.06 14.52 22.38
C ALA A 78 20.17 13.46 21.69
N ASP A 79 19.02 13.84 21.13
CA ASP A 79 18.11 12.93 20.44
C ASP A 79 18.56 12.74 18.97
N PRO A 80 18.97 11.53 18.56
CA PRO A 80 19.41 11.26 17.18
C PRO A 80 18.27 11.40 16.15
N THR A 81 17.01 11.42 16.58
CA THR A 81 15.84 11.66 15.72
C THR A 81 15.57 13.15 15.48
N CYS A 82 16.30 14.04 16.14
CA CYS A 82 16.18 15.48 15.98
C CYS A 82 17.25 16.05 15.05
N ASN A 83 16.91 17.15 14.37
CA ASN A 83 17.82 18.00 13.64
C ASN A 83 17.78 19.41 14.26
N THR A 84 18.89 19.85 14.84
CA THR A 84 18.95 21.09 15.64
C THR A 84 19.62 22.26 14.92
N HIS A 85 20.11 22.05 13.69
CA HIS A 85 20.73 23.10 12.90
C HIS A 85 20.23 23.05 11.45
N VAL A 86 20.35 24.17 10.77
CA VAL A 86 20.06 24.24 9.33
C VAL A 86 21.14 23.45 8.61
N VAL A 87 20.71 22.44 7.84
CA VAL A 87 21.57 21.68 6.95
C VAL A 87 21.38 22.21 5.53
N THR A 88 22.47 22.46 4.82
CA THR A 88 22.43 22.90 3.42
C THR A 88 22.64 21.73 2.47
N CYS A 89 22.12 21.84 1.25
CA CYS A 89 22.25 20.82 0.21
C CYS A 89 23.72 20.50 -0.14
N ASP A 90 24.67 21.42 0.06
CA ASP A 90 26.10 21.17 -0.22
C ASP A 90 26.78 20.26 0.81
N GLU A 91 26.18 20.12 2.01
CA GLU A 91 26.73 19.34 3.12
C GLU A 91 26.23 17.88 3.12
N VAL A 92 25.25 17.55 2.29
CA VAL A 92 24.53 16.27 2.31
C VAL A 92 24.34 15.68 0.93
N GLU A 93 24.11 14.37 0.88
CA GLU A 93 23.90 13.65 -0.38
C GLU A 93 22.50 13.88 -0.95
N TRP A 94 21.49 13.99 -0.08
CA TRP A 94 20.08 14.18 -0.46
C TRP A 94 19.61 15.60 -0.20
N CYS A 95 19.11 16.27 -1.22
CA CYS A 95 18.66 17.66 -1.12
C CYS A 95 17.16 17.80 -1.05
N GLY A 96 16.69 18.74 -0.22
CA GLY A 96 15.30 19.12 -0.16
C GLY A 96 14.88 19.86 -1.43
N VAL A 97 13.73 19.48 -1.97
CA VAL A 97 13.11 20.12 -3.14
C VAL A 97 11.68 20.51 -2.80
N ASP A 98 11.25 21.68 -3.25
CA ASP A 98 9.88 22.15 -3.07
C ASP A 98 8.93 21.39 -4.01
N SER A 99 8.07 20.54 -3.43
CA SER A 99 7.07 19.74 -4.14
C SER A 99 5.79 20.50 -4.47
N LYS A 100 5.69 21.77 -4.05
CA LYS A 100 4.49 22.63 -4.12
C LYS A 100 3.29 22.13 -3.30
N VAL A 101 3.44 21.04 -2.54
CA VAL A 101 2.43 20.55 -1.61
C VAL A 101 2.51 21.33 -0.31
N ASN A 102 1.36 21.69 0.26
CA ASN A 102 1.31 22.34 1.56
C ASN A 102 2.00 21.43 2.61
N PRO A 103 2.95 21.94 3.42
CA PRO A 103 3.68 21.14 4.40
C PRO A 103 2.81 20.55 5.53
N LEU A 104 1.54 20.94 5.63
CA LEU A 104 0.56 20.27 6.50
C LEU A 104 0.12 18.89 5.97
N TYR A 105 0.42 18.58 4.72
CA TYR A 105 0.10 17.30 4.09
C TYR A 105 1.33 16.42 3.96
N ILE A 106 1.11 15.11 4.10
CA ILE A 106 2.13 14.07 3.95
C ILE A 106 2.08 13.50 2.54
N LEU A 107 3.24 13.23 1.95
CA LEU A 107 3.35 12.46 0.70
C LEU A 107 3.64 11.00 1.04
N LYS A 108 2.84 10.09 0.50
CA LYS A 108 2.85 8.65 0.82
C LYS A 108 3.61 7.81 -0.19
N ALA A 109 3.58 8.19 -1.46
CA ALA A 109 4.19 7.42 -2.53
C ALA A 109 4.73 8.32 -3.64
N VAL A 110 5.75 7.81 -4.33
CA VAL A 110 6.38 8.44 -5.48
C VAL A 110 6.64 7.37 -6.54
N TRP A 111 6.42 7.73 -7.80
CA TRP A 111 6.68 6.89 -8.96
C TRP A 111 7.01 7.79 -10.16
N GLY A 112 7.78 7.32 -11.13
CA GLY A 112 7.95 8.03 -12.38
C GLY A 112 8.09 7.09 -13.58
N SER A 113 7.84 7.63 -14.79
CA SER A 113 8.16 6.94 -16.03
C SER A 113 9.55 7.31 -16.58
N SER A 114 10.09 8.46 -16.15
CA SER A 114 11.41 8.95 -16.52
C SER A 114 11.91 10.00 -15.52
N LYS A 115 13.17 10.44 -15.65
CA LYS A 115 13.72 11.57 -14.87
C LYS A 115 12.95 12.90 -15.00
N ASN A 116 12.11 13.03 -16.02
CA ASN A 116 11.32 14.23 -16.31
C ASN A 116 9.81 14.00 -16.17
N ASP A 117 9.41 12.85 -15.62
CA ASP A 117 8.00 12.52 -15.38
C ASP A 117 7.91 11.73 -14.09
N VAL A 118 7.79 12.47 -12.99
CA VAL A 118 7.70 11.91 -11.63
C VAL A 118 6.44 12.43 -10.97
N TRP A 119 5.71 11.52 -10.34
CA TRP A 119 4.47 11.76 -9.63
C TRP A 119 4.66 11.46 -8.16
N ALA A 120 4.13 12.32 -7.29
CA ALA A 120 4.03 12.05 -5.86
C ALA A 120 2.60 12.32 -5.39
N VAL A 121 2.11 11.45 -4.50
CA VAL A 121 0.73 11.49 -4.00
C VAL A 121 0.68 11.35 -2.49
N GLY A 122 -0.39 11.83 -1.86
CA GLY A 122 -0.48 11.83 -0.41
C GLY A 122 -1.82 12.27 0.17
N SER A 123 -1.79 12.75 1.42
CA SER A 123 -2.97 13.15 2.19
C SER A 123 -3.63 14.42 1.65
N GLY A 124 -4.90 14.61 1.99
CA GLY A 124 -5.62 15.85 1.66
C GLY A 124 -5.86 16.05 0.16
N GLY A 125 -5.81 14.97 -0.63
CA GLY A 125 -5.90 15.03 -2.09
C GLY A 125 -4.60 15.46 -2.78
N ALA A 126 -3.48 15.50 -2.05
CA ALA A 126 -2.20 15.93 -2.61
C ALA A 126 -1.78 15.00 -3.76
N VAL A 127 -1.63 15.60 -4.94
CA VAL A 127 -0.99 15.01 -6.12
C VAL A 127 -0.13 16.11 -6.74
N THR A 128 1.14 15.80 -7.00
CA THR A 128 2.11 16.73 -7.59
C THR A 128 2.94 15.99 -8.63
N HIS A 129 3.37 16.72 -9.66
CA HIS A 129 4.10 16.20 -10.81
C HIS A 129 5.35 17.03 -11.08
N TYR A 130 6.47 16.35 -11.32
CA TYR A 130 7.74 16.90 -11.74
C TYR A 130 7.91 16.73 -13.26
N ASP A 131 8.07 17.86 -13.96
CA ASP A 131 8.16 17.92 -15.42
C ASP A 131 9.61 17.86 -15.95
N GLY A 132 10.58 17.57 -15.09
CA GLY A 132 12.01 17.65 -15.40
C GLY A 132 12.66 18.96 -15.01
N SER A 133 11.88 19.96 -14.59
CA SER A 133 12.38 21.26 -14.14
C SER A 133 11.81 21.69 -12.78
N GLN A 134 10.52 21.47 -12.55
CA GLN A 134 9.86 21.87 -11.33
C GLN A 134 8.68 20.97 -11.00
N TRP A 135 8.32 20.95 -9.72
CA TRP A 135 7.08 20.34 -9.26
C TRP A 135 5.89 21.28 -9.49
N SER A 136 4.74 20.71 -9.79
CA SER A 136 3.46 21.42 -9.93
C SER A 136 2.31 20.58 -9.37
N LEU A 137 1.38 21.23 -8.66
CA LEU A 137 0.18 20.57 -8.15
C LEU A 137 -0.72 20.12 -9.30
N VAL A 138 -1.28 18.92 -9.17
CA VAL A 138 -2.20 18.32 -10.15
C VAL A 138 -3.53 17.98 -9.45
N PRO A 139 -4.48 18.93 -9.35
CA PRO A 139 -5.73 18.72 -8.63
C PRO A 139 -6.53 17.54 -9.17
N THR A 140 -7.03 16.68 -8.28
CA THR A 140 -7.89 15.54 -8.59
C THR A 140 -9.38 15.83 -8.40
N GLY A 141 -9.71 16.93 -7.70
CA GLY A 141 -11.07 17.28 -7.31
C GLY A 141 -11.58 16.55 -6.06
N VAL A 142 -10.77 15.67 -5.45
CA VAL A 142 -11.11 14.95 -4.21
C VAL A 142 -10.01 15.14 -3.15
N LYS A 143 -10.38 15.03 -1.87
CA LYS A 143 -9.47 15.28 -0.73
C LYS A 143 -9.03 14.01 0.02
N ASN A 144 -9.27 12.83 -0.57
CA ASN A 144 -8.85 11.55 0.02
C ASN A 144 -7.33 11.48 0.22
N THR A 145 -6.88 10.59 1.10
CA THR A 145 -5.46 10.27 1.24
C THR A 145 -5.07 9.21 0.21
N PHE A 146 -4.33 9.62 -0.81
CA PHE A 146 -3.77 8.69 -1.78
C PHE A 146 -2.59 7.95 -1.15
N LEU A 147 -2.63 6.62 -1.18
CA LEU A 147 -1.67 5.75 -0.52
C LEU A 147 -0.57 5.26 -1.45
N THR A 148 -0.83 5.25 -2.76
CA THR A 148 0.09 4.69 -3.76
C THR A 148 -0.16 5.33 -5.12
N VAL A 149 0.90 5.41 -5.92
CA VAL A 149 0.88 5.86 -7.32
C VAL A 149 1.72 4.90 -8.14
N TRP A 150 1.24 4.56 -9.34
CA TRP A 150 1.96 3.72 -10.29
C TRP A 150 1.46 4.04 -11.70
N GLY A 151 2.31 3.86 -12.71
CA GLY A 151 1.91 3.91 -14.09
C GLY A 151 2.64 2.90 -14.96
N SER A 152 2.08 2.60 -16.13
CA SER A 152 2.79 1.82 -17.16
C SER A 152 3.62 2.72 -18.08
N GLY A 153 3.39 4.03 -18.02
CA GLY A 153 4.10 5.05 -18.80
C GLY A 153 3.57 6.46 -18.48
N PRO A 154 4.09 7.50 -19.16
CA PRO A 154 3.75 8.90 -18.87
C PRO A 154 2.28 9.25 -19.13
N ASN A 155 1.59 8.42 -19.93
CA ASN A 155 0.19 8.61 -20.32
C ASN A 155 -0.76 7.55 -19.74
N ASP A 156 -0.34 6.83 -18.70
CA ASP A 156 -1.14 5.80 -18.06
C ASP A 156 -0.74 5.72 -16.58
N VAL A 157 -1.32 6.60 -15.78
CA VAL A 157 -0.97 6.78 -14.37
C VAL A 157 -2.20 6.59 -13.50
N TYR A 158 -2.04 5.82 -12.43
CA TYR A 158 -3.07 5.50 -11.46
C TYR A 158 -2.65 5.99 -10.07
N THR A 159 -3.62 6.47 -9.31
CA THR A 159 -3.47 6.73 -7.87
C THR A 159 -4.73 6.28 -7.15
N LEU A 160 -4.60 5.81 -5.91
CA LEU A 160 -5.75 5.30 -5.18
C LEU A 160 -5.66 5.52 -3.66
N SER A 161 -6.83 5.51 -3.03
CA SER A 161 -7.03 5.62 -1.58
C SER A 161 -7.76 4.39 -1.05
N ASP A 162 -8.83 4.01 -1.73
CA ASP A 162 -9.74 2.92 -1.36
C ASP A 162 -10.39 2.34 -2.61
N SER A 163 -11.22 1.31 -2.42
CA SER A 163 -11.94 0.59 -3.48
C SER A 163 -12.88 1.46 -4.32
N GLU A 164 -13.27 2.64 -3.85
CA GLU A 164 -14.15 3.58 -4.56
C GLU A 164 -13.39 4.78 -5.14
N THR A 165 -12.17 5.01 -4.65
CA THR A 165 -11.33 6.14 -5.04
C THR A 165 -10.06 5.61 -5.70
N VAL A 166 -10.25 5.06 -6.90
CA VAL A 166 -9.18 4.72 -7.84
C VAL A 166 -9.27 5.75 -8.97
N LEU A 167 -8.23 6.54 -9.15
CA LEU A 167 -8.17 7.56 -10.20
C LEU A 167 -7.15 7.15 -11.25
N HIS A 168 -7.48 7.41 -12.50
CA HIS A 168 -6.63 7.17 -13.67
C HIS A 168 -6.50 8.44 -14.51
N THR A 169 -5.33 8.68 -15.09
CA THR A 169 -5.11 9.76 -16.03
C THR A 169 -4.30 9.31 -17.24
N THR A 170 -4.57 9.95 -18.38
CA THR A 170 -3.82 9.74 -19.63
C THR A 170 -2.54 10.59 -19.70
N GLY A 171 -2.04 11.05 -18.55
CA GLY A 171 -0.78 11.76 -18.40
C GLY A 171 -0.91 13.23 -18.03
N TYR A 172 0.23 13.81 -17.68
CA TYR A 172 0.32 15.19 -17.24
C TYR A 172 0.05 16.17 -18.40
N SER A 173 -0.71 17.22 -18.12
CA SER A 173 -0.89 18.35 -19.02
C SER A 173 -0.86 19.68 -18.28
N THR A 174 -0.05 20.62 -18.77
CA THR A 174 0.05 21.98 -18.23
C THR A 174 -1.23 22.79 -18.43
N SER A 175 -2.08 22.42 -19.40
CA SER A 175 -3.40 23.05 -19.60
C SER A 175 -4.48 22.47 -18.68
N GLY A 176 -4.13 21.46 -17.86
CA GLY A 176 -5.04 20.74 -16.98
C GLY A 176 -5.00 19.23 -17.24
N THR A 177 -4.57 18.47 -16.24
CA THR A 177 -4.65 17.00 -16.22
C THR A 177 -6.06 16.57 -15.85
N THR A 178 -6.62 15.63 -16.61
CA THR A 178 -7.93 15.05 -16.32
C THR A 178 -7.77 13.72 -15.59
N TRP A 179 -8.49 13.56 -14.48
CA TRP A 179 -8.57 12.31 -13.73
C TRP A 179 -9.94 11.66 -13.94
N THR A 180 -9.94 10.38 -14.29
CA THR A 180 -11.14 9.55 -14.42
C THR A 180 -11.25 8.64 -13.21
N SER A 181 -12.44 8.57 -12.60
CA SER A 181 -12.71 7.64 -11.49
C SER A 181 -13.01 6.23 -12.02
N MET A 182 -12.35 5.23 -11.42
CA MET A 182 -12.32 3.84 -11.86
C MET A 182 -12.71 2.89 -10.71
N PRO A 183 -13.93 2.99 -10.15
CA PRO A 183 -14.32 2.23 -8.96
C PRO A 183 -14.25 0.71 -9.19
N THR A 184 -13.94 -0.05 -8.15
CA THR A 184 -13.89 -1.51 -8.25
C THR A 184 -15.26 -2.15 -7.99
N PRO A 185 -15.51 -3.42 -8.42
CA PRO A 185 -16.79 -4.10 -8.21
C PRO A 185 -17.23 -4.28 -6.75
N ALA A 186 -16.35 -4.04 -5.78
CA ALA A 186 -16.68 -4.04 -4.36
C ALA A 186 -17.31 -2.71 -3.87
N ALA A 187 -17.40 -1.70 -4.75
CA ALA A 187 -18.04 -0.41 -4.47
C ALA A 187 -19.50 -0.62 -4.02
N GLY A 188 -19.85 -0.13 -2.83
CA GLY A 188 -21.20 -0.22 -2.28
C GLY A 188 -21.45 -1.29 -1.21
N ALA A 189 -20.54 -2.24 -0.96
CA ALA A 189 -20.67 -3.15 0.19
C ALA A 189 -19.95 -2.60 1.44
N TYR A 190 -18.69 -2.16 1.31
CA TYR A 190 -17.91 -1.41 2.31
C TYR A 190 -16.72 -0.73 1.61
N LYS A 191 -16.33 0.48 2.00
CA LYS A 191 -15.07 1.09 1.54
C LYS A 191 -13.89 0.31 2.12
N CYS A 192 -13.13 -0.34 1.25
CA CYS A 192 -11.94 -1.07 1.64
C CYS A 192 -10.70 -0.26 1.22
N PRO A 193 -9.79 0.08 2.14
CA PRO A 193 -8.53 0.70 1.77
C PRO A 193 -7.80 -0.16 0.75
N ALA A 194 -7.30 0.50 -0.28
CA ALA A 194 -6.44 -0.10 -1.31
C ALA A 194 -5.04 0.48 -1.08
N TYR A 195 -4.07 -0.39 -0.84
CA TYR A 195 -2.75 0.02 -0.35
C TYR A 195 -1.68 -0.08 -1.45
N ALA A 196 -1.92 -0.91 -2.45
CA ALA A 196 -0.94 -1.20 -3.49
C ALA A 196 -1.59 -1.14 -4.87
N ILE A 197 -0.86 -0.57 -5.83
CA ILE A 197 -1.11 -0.74 -7.24
C ILE A 197 0.23 -1.04 -7.92
N TYR A 198 0.23 -2.02 -8.82
CA TYR A 198 1.42 -2.40 -9.57
C TYR A 198 1.00 -3.13 -10.83
N GLY A 199 1.85 -3.09 -11.85
CA GLY A 199 1.65 -3.85 -13.07
C GLY A 199 2.96 -4.12 -13.79
N THR A 200 2.94 -5.10 -14.69
CA THR A 200 4.06 -5.36 -15.61
C THR A 200 3.86 -4.70 -16.98
N SER A 201 2.64 -4.23 -17.27
CA SER A 201 2.28 -3.55 -18.52
C SER A 201 0.99 -2.77 -18.33
N ALA A 202 0.62 -1.94 -19.32
CA ALA A 202 -0.68 -1.27 -19.37
C ALA A 202 -1.87 -2.25 -19.32
N SER A 203 -1.68 -3.49 -19.76
CA SER A 203 -2.72 -4.53 -19.77
C SER A 203 -2.73 -5.44 -18.54
N ASP A 204 -1.66 -5.44 -17.75
CA ASP A 204 -1.51 -6.27 -16.55
C ASP A 204 -1.27 -5.36 -15.35
N VAL A 205 -2.37 -4.95 -14.72
CA VAL A 205 -2.39 -4.05 -13.56
C VAL A 205 -3.21 -4.71 -12.46
N ARG A 206 -2.68 -4.67 -11.24
CA ARG A 206 -3.26 -5.26 -10.03
C ARG A 206 -3.40 -4.19 -8.96
N ILE A 207 -4.54 -4.20 -8.27
CA ILE A 207 -4.76 -3.45 -7.05
C ILE A 207 -4.80 -4.43 -5.89
N GLY A 208 -4.02 -4.14 -4.85
CA GLY A 208 -3.99 -4.85 -3.59
C GLY A 208 -4.77 -4.07 -2.56
N ALA A 209 -5.72 -4.74 -1.92
CA ALA A 209 -6.63 -4.11 -0.97
C ALA A 209 -6.74 -4.92 0.32
N ARG A 210 -7.50 -4.36 1.26
CA ARG A 210 -8.05 -5.13 2.37
C ARG A 210 -9.01 -6.20 1.85
N SER A 211 -9.02 -7.34 2.53
CA SER A 211 -10.03 -8.39 2.37
C SER A 211 -11.45 -7.82 2.31
N HIS A 212 -12.23 -8.24 1.32
CA HIS A 212 -13.61 -7.85 1.07
C HIS A 212 -14.45 -9.07 0.67
N ASN A 213 -15.76 -8.99 0.87
CA ASN A 213 -16.67 -10.05 0.43
C ASN A 213 -16.82 -9.99 -1.09
N LEU A 214 -16.78 -11.15 -1.74
CA LEU A 214 -16.98 -11.22 -3.18
C LEU A 214 -18.48 -11.26 -3.51
N PRO A 215 -18.99 -10.35 -4.36
CA PRO A 215 -20.38 -10.40 -4.81
C PRO A 215 -20.68 -11.75 -5.45
N ASN A 216 -21.79 -12.39 -5.05
CA ASN A 216 -22.29 -13.64 -5.61
C ASN A 216 -21.41 -14.89 -5.41
N MET A 217 -20.38 -14.84 -4.54
CA MET A 217 -19.49 -15.97 -4.26
C MET A 217 -19.54 -16.47 -2.80
N GLY A 218 -20.68 -16.36 -2.10
CA GLY A 218 -20.84 -16.97 -0.76
C GLY A 218 -19.74 -16.58 0.25
N SER A 219 -19.08 -17.57 0.87
CA SER A 219 -18.05 -17.39 1.92
C SER A 219 -16.65 -17.00 1.41
N TYR A 220 -16.47 -16.70 0.12
CA TYR A 220 -15.16 -16.33 -0.43
C TYR A 220 -14.85 -14.84 -0.22
N SER A 221 -13.62 -14.58 0.23
CA SER A 221 -13.05 -13.23 0.35
C SER A 221 -12.14 -12.92 -0.83
N GLY A 222 -12.20 -11.69 -1.34
CA GLY A 222 -11.21 -11.15 -2.27
C GLY A 222 -10.28 -10.20 -1.53
N ASP A 223 -9.04 -10.08 -1.97
CA ASP A 223 -8.04 -9.14 -1.44
C ASP A 223 -7.29 -8.40 -2.56
N MET A 224 -7.65 -8.67 -3.82
CA MET A 224 -7.08 -8.04 -4.99
C MET A 224 -8.13 -7.75 -6.07
N PHE A 225 -7.80 -6.82 -6.95
CA PHE A 225 -8.50 -6.58 -8.20
C PHE A 225 -7.52 -6.65 -9.37
N LEU A 226 -7.92 -7.29 -10.46
CA LEU A 226 -7.18 -7.35 -11.71
C LEU A 226 -7.84 -6.44 -12.74
N ARG A 227 -7.02 -5.74 -13.52
CA ARG A 227 -7.47 -4.95 -14.66
C ARG A 227 -8.23 -5.82 -15.67
N LYS A 228 -9.27 -5.26 -16.25
CA LYS A 228 -10.05 -5.85 -17.34
C LYS A 228 -10.36 -4.77 -18.38
N ASP A 229 -10.20 -5.09 -19.66
CA ASP A 229 -10.68 -4.23 -20.75
C ASP A 229 -12.21 -4.29 -20.85
N LEU A 230 -12.85 -3.13 -21.03
CA LEU A 230 -14.29 -3.01 -21.22
C LEU A 230 -14.64 -2.86 -22.71
N ASP A 231 -15.85 -3.26 -23.09
CA ASP A 231 -16.32 -3.24 -24.48
C ASP A 231 -16.38 -1.82 -25.08
N ASP A 232 -16.48 -0.79 -24.23
CA ASP A 232 -16.46 0.62 -24.60
C ASP A 232 -15.05 1.20 -24.77
N GLY A 233 -14.01 0.37 -24.65
CA GLY A 233 -12.61 0.78 -24.68
C GLY A 233 -12.11 1.37 -23.36
N GLY A 234 -12.93 1.38 -22.32
CA GLY A 234 -12.56 1.75 -20.96
C GLY A 234 -11.78 0.66 -20.23
N VAL A 235 -11.30 1.02 -19.05
CA VAL A 235 -10.68 0.09 -18.11
C VAL A 235 -11.69 -0.26 -17.02
N GLY A 236 -11.71 -1.53 -16.60
CA GLY A 236 -12.51 -2.02 -15.50
C GLY A 236 -11.67 -2.87 -14.56
N TRP A 237 -12.30 -3.29 -13.48
CA TRP A 237 -11.67 -4.13 -12.46
C TRP A 237 -12.46 -5.40 -12.25
N GLN A 238 -11.73 -6.46 -11.96
CA GLN A 238 -12.28 -7.77 -11.64
C GLN A 238 -11.73 -8.21 -10.30
N SER A 239 -12.62 -8.50 -9.34
CA SER A 239 -12.19 -9.04 -8.05
C SER A 239 -11.55 -10.41 -8.24
N VAL A 240 -10.44 -10.63 -7.53
CA VAL A 240 -9.72 -11.90 -7.49
C VAL A 240 -9.94 -12.53 -6.12
N ALA A 241 -10.30 -13.82 -6.10
CA ALA A 241 -10.43 -14.57 -4.86
C ALA A 241 -9.07 -14.71 -4.16
N GLY A 242 -9.06 -14.50 -2.86
CA GLY A 242 -7.84 -14.51 -2.06
C GLY A 242 -8.05 -15.11 -0.67
N ALA A 243 -6.97 -15.21 0.09
CA ALA A 243 -6.98 -15.83 1.43
C ALA A 243 -7.19 -14.80 2.55
N ALA A 244 -8.03 -13.81 2.28
CA ALA A 244 -8.43 -12.74 3.21
C ALA A 244 -7.27 -11.88 3.72
N PHE A 245 -6.37 -11.47 2.83
CA PHE A 245 -5.21 -10.67 3.21
C PHE A 245 -5.45 -9.15 3.18
N TYR A 246 -4.51 -8.42 3.79
CA TYR A 246 -4.22 -7.01 3.60
C TYR A 246 -3.00 -6.95 2.68
N VAL A 247 -3.23 -6.74 1.40
CA VAL A 247 -2.12 -6.66 0.45
C VAL A 247 -1.45 -5.30 0.61
N ARG A 248 -0.15 -5.30 0.93
CA ARG A 248 0.65 -4.10 1.23
C ARG A 248 1.47 -3.62 0.05
N GLY A 249 1.89 -4.54 -0.81
CA GLY A 249 2.80 -4.23 -1.90
C GLY A 249 2.98 -5.39 -2.85
N PHE A 250 3.35 -5.05 -4.08
CA PHE A 250 3.68 -6.00 -5.14
C PHE A 250 5.02 -5.66 -5.75
N TRP A 251 5.66 -6.68 -6.30
CA TRP A 251 6.74 -6.53 -7.26
C TRP A 251 6.70 -7.72 -8.22
N ALA A 252 7.12 -7.54 -9.46
CA ALA A 252 7.19 -8.65 -10.42
C ALA A 252 8.42 -8.52 -11.31
N SER A 253 9.08 -9.64 -11.58
CA SER A 253 10.15 -9.70 -12.59
C SER A 253 9.60 -9.88 -14.00
N SER A 254 8.38 -10.42 -14.11
CA SER A 254 7.66 -10.67 -15.36
C SER A 254 6.16 -10.86 -15.09
N PRO A 255 5.30 -10.84 -16.13
CA PRO A 255 3.87 -11.19 -15.97
C PRO A 255 3.61 -12.57 -15.35
N SER A 256 4.61 -13.46 -15.36
CA SER A 256 4.56 -14.82 -14.85
C SER A 256 5.31 -15.03 -13.52
N ASP A 257 5.90 -13.98 -12.93
CA ASP A 257 6.67 -14.08 -11.69
C ASP A 257 6.40 -12.87 -10.82
N TYR A 258 5.38 -13.00 -9.98
CA TYR A 258 4.90 -11.96 -9.07
C TYR A 258 5.20 -12.27 -7.62
N TRP A 259 5.47 -11.23 -6.86
CA TRP A 259 5.69 -11.26 -5.43
C TRP A 259 4.73 -10.30 -4.76
N MET A 260 4.18 -10.73 -3.64
CA MET A 260 3.23 -9.95 -2.86
C MET A 260 3.61 -10.01 -1.39
N ILE A 261 3.61 -8.86 -0.72
CA ILE A 261 3.69 -8.76 0.74
C ILE A 261 2.30 -8.48 1.29
N ALA A 262 1.95 -9.19 2.37
CA ALA A 262 0.63 -9.07 2.96
C ALA A 262 0.61 -9.41 4.47
N ASP A 263 -0.51 -9.15 5.12
CA ASP A 263 -0.81 -9.64 6.46
C ASP A 263 -2.29 -10.06 6.57
N ASN A 264 -2.69 -10.75 7.63
CA ASN A 264 -4.11 -10.97 7.97
C ASN A 264 -4.41 -10.54 9.42
N SER A 265 -3.65 -9.57 9.95
CA SER A 265 -3.62 -9.21 11.36
C SER A 265 -4.94 -8.68 11.92
N THR A 266 -5.90 -8.33 11.06
CA THR A 266 -7.25 -7.91 11.47
C THR A 266 -8.36 -8.88 11.01
N GLY A 267 -8.00 -10.09 10.55
CA GLY A 267 -8.94 -11.17 10.22
C GLY A 267 -9.38 -11.96 11.45
N ALA A 268 -10.57 -12.56 11.39
CA ALA A 268 -11.19 -13.25 12.53
C ALA A 268 -10.56 -14.61 12.90
N THR A 269 -9.69 -15.19 12.07
CA THR A 269 -9.28 -16.60 12.23
C THR A 269 -7.78 -16.90 12.17
N GLN A 270 -6.88 -15.99 11.78
CA GLN A 270 -5.44 -16.24 11.75
C GLN A 270 -4.62 -14.94 11.99
N TYR A 271 -3.62 -15.00 12.88
CA TYR A 271 -2.75 -13.88 13.30
C TYR A 271 -1.37 -13.97 12.63
N GLU A 272 -1.31 -13.83 11.31
CA GLU A 272 -0.07 -13.93 10.56
C GLU A 272 0.32 -12.56 9.98
N ARG A 273 1.33 -11.96 10.61
CA ARG A 273 2.07 -10.82 10.07
C ARG A 273 3.16 -11.32 9.13
N ALA A 274 3.66 -10.44 8.26
CA ALA A 274 4.82 -10.72 7.43
C ALA A 274 4.64 -11.82 6.36
N LYS A 275 3.47 -11.94 5.73
CA LYS A 275 3.32 -12.93 4.65
C LYS A 275 4.01 -12.45 3.38
N ILE A 276 4.68 -13.39 2.72
CA ILE A 276 5.13 -13.25 1.34
C ILE A 276 4.42 -14.32 0.52
N MET A 277 3.84 -13.92 -0.60
CA MET A 277 3.22 -14.83 -1.57
C MET A 277 3.98 -14.75 -2.89
N HIS A 278 4.26 -15.90 -3.49
CA HIS A 278 4.85 -16.03 -4.82
C HIS A 278 3.80 -16.51 -5.81
N GLY A 279 3.51 -15.67 -6.80
CA GLY A 279 2.56 -15.90 -7.87
C GLY A 279 3.25 -16.41 -9.12
N VAL A 280 2.94 -17.65 -9.52
CA VAL A 280 3.45 -18.30 -10.74
C VAL A 280 2.29 -18.70 -11.65
N PRO A 281 2.50 -18.97 -12.95
CA PRO A 281 1.41 -19.27 -13.86
C PRO A 281 0.59 -20.47 -13.39
N ASN A 282 -0.74 -20.34 -13.46
CA ASN A 282 -1.65 -21.41 -13.12
C ASN A 282 -1.55 -22.53 -14.16
N PRO A 283 -1.06 -23.75 -13.81
CA PRO A 283 -0.92 -24.84 -14.76
C PRO A 283 -2.27 -25.47 -15.15
N ASN A 284 -3.31 -25.23 -14.36
CA ASN A 284 -4.65 -25.75 -14.56
C ASN A 284 -5.66 -24.60 -14.49
N PRO A 285 -5.68 -23.68 -15.48
CA PRO A 285 -6.75 -22.69 -15.54
C PRO A 285 -8.07 -23.46 -15.64
N PRO A 286 -9.04 -23.22 -14.74
CA PRO A 286 -10.32 -23.92 -14.82
C PRO A 286 -10.94 -23.67 -16.18
N ASP A 287 -11.61 -24.70 -16.70
CA ASP A 287 -12.37 -24.59 -17.94
C ASP A 287 -13.34 -23.41 -17.82
N ALA A 288 -13.42 -22.58 -18.87
CA ALA A 288 -14.30 -21.41 -18.94
C ALA A 288 -15.81 -21.78 -18.81
N SER A 289 -16.13 -23.08 -18.66
CA SER A 289 -17.46 -23.66 -18.56
C SER A 289 -18.00 -23.83 -17.14
N VAL A 290 -17.22 -23.58 -16.07
CA VAL A 290 -17.73 -23.64 -14.69
C VAL A 290 -18.10 -22.24 -14.18
N ASP A 291 -19.33 -22.12 -13.65
CA ASP A 291 -19.89 -20.94 -12.94
C ASP A 291 -19.11 -20.51 -11.66
N ALA A 292 -17.86 -20.98 -11.50
CA ALA A 292 -16.93 -20.41 -10.55
C ALA A 292 -16.42 -19.09 -11.14
N GLY A 293 -16.54 -17.99 -10.41
CA GLY A 293 -16.06 -16.68 -10.85
C GLY A 293 -14.61 -16.70 -11.36
N PHE A 294 -14.19 -15.59 -11.98
CA PHE A 294 -12.88 -15.45 -12.60
C PHE A 294 -11.73 -16.00 -11.76
N VAL A 295 -10.82 -16.68 -12.45
CA VAL A 295 -9.65 -17.29 -11.85
C VAL A 295 -8.40 -16.54 -12.30
N ASP A 296 -7.61 -16.14 -11.30
CA ASP A 296 -6.33 -15.47 -11.53
C ASP A 296 -5.45 -16.34 -12.45
N PRO A 297 -4.82 -15.76 -13.48
CA PRO A 297 -3.79 -16.47 -14.27
C PRO A 297 -2.61 -16.94 -13.40
N LEU A 298 -2.46 -16.44 -12.17
CA LEU A 298 -1.44 -16.86 -11.22
C LEU A 298 -2.01 -17.74 -10.09
N VAL A 299 -1.19 -18.71 -9.66
CA VAL A 299 -1.37 -19.42 -8.39
C VAL A 299 -0.43 -18.82 -7.37
N TRP A 300 -1.00 -18.35 -6.26
CA TRP A 300 -0.28 -17.73 -5.16
C TRP A 300 0.09 -18.75 -4.09
N THR A 301 1.38 -18.91 -3.82
CA THR A 301 1.89 -19.82 -2.80
C THR A 301 2.55 -19.04 -1.67
N PRO A 302 2.24 -19.35 -0.39
CA PRO A 302 2.89 -18.69 0.74
C PRO A 302 4.34 -19.15 0.85
N ILE A 303 5.24 -18.19 1.10
CA ILE A 303 6.65 -18.44 1.40
C ILE A 303 6.96 -17.84 2.77
N ASP A 304 7.66 -18.60 3.60
CA ASP A 304 8.13 -18.13 4.90
C ASP A 304 9.09 -16.95 4.72
N SER A 305 8.66 -15.79 5.19
CA SER A 305 9.41 -14.53 5.11
C SER A 305 10.57 -14.45 6.11
N GLN A 306 10.66 -15.37 7.06
CA GLN A 306 11.54 -15.27 8.23
C GLN A 306 11.29 -13.98 9.06
N ALA A 307 10.08 -13.44 9.05
CA ALA A 307 9.72 -12.22 9.77
C ALA A 307 8.43 -12.42 10.59
N ASN A 308 8.27 -11.62 11.65
CA ASN A 308 7.12 -11.64 12.54
C ASN A 308 6.48 -10.24 12.73
N VAL A 309 6.89 -9.28 11.91
CA VAL A 309 6.44 -7.88 11.89
C VAL A 309 5.76 -7.57 10.56
N VAL A 310 5.08 -6.42 10.46
CA VAL A 310 4.52 -5.99 9.16
C VAL A 310 5.66 -5.72 8.18
N LEU A 311 5.49 -6.16 6.93
CA LEU A 311 6.33 -5.80 5.80
C LEU A 311 5.63 -4.69 5.02
N ASP A 312 6.36 -3.62 4.69
CA ASP A 312 5.80 -2.38 4.16
C ASP A 312 6.17 -2.14 2.69
N ALA A 313 7.34 -2.60 2.24
CA ALA A 313 7.74 -2.49 0.83
C ALA A 313 8.50 -3.71 0.33
N ILE A 314 8.41 -3.90 -0.99
CA ILE A 314 9.06 -4.96 -1.76
C ILE A 314 9.65 -4.37 -3.05
N TRP A 315 10.86 -4.80 -3.40
CA TRP A 315 11.53 -4.46 -4.65
C TRP A 315 12.47 -5.59 -5.06
N GLY A 316 12.75 -5.74 -6.35
CA GLY A 316 13.77 -6.66 -6.82
C GLY A 316 14.47 -6.17 -8.08
N SER A 317 15.72 -6.62 -8.28
CA SER A 317 16.47 -6.41 -9.52
C SER A 317 16.29 -7.56 -10.52
N SER A 318 15.89 -8.74 -10.02
CA SER A 318 15.64 -9.94 -10.82
C SER A 318 14.78 -10.95 -10.05
N ALA A 319 14.27 -11.99 -10.73
CA ALA A 319 13.51 -13.08 -10.09
C ALA A 319 14.26 -13.77 -8.92
N SER A 320 15.59 -13.65 -8.90
CA SER A 320 16.48 -14.24 -7.90
C SER A 320 17.11 -13.23 -6.94
N ASP A 321 16.76 -11.95 -7.05
CA ASP A 321 17.25 -10.87 -6.20
C ASP A 321 16.09 -9.96 -5.83
N VAL A 322 15.43 -10.29 -4.71
CA VAL A 322 14.25 -9.58 -4.22
C VAL A 322 14.46 -9.22 -2.76
N TRP A 323 14.07 -8.01 -2.40
CA TRP A 323 14.25 -7.39 -1.09
C TRP A 323 12.89 -7.00 -0.54
N VAL A 324 12.66 -7.26 0.74
CA VAL A 324 11.50 -6.75 1.48
C VAL A 324 11.96 -6.08 2.75
N VAL A 325 11.21 -5.06 3.14
CA VAL A 325 11.48 -4.25 4.33
C VAL A 325 10.22 -4.08 5.17
N GLY A 326 10.39 -3.71 6.44
CA GLY A 326 9.25 -3.40 7.30
C GLY A 326 9.64 -3.00 8.70
N GLY A 327 8.76 -3.34 9.65
CA GLY A 327 8.87 -2.90 11.03
C GLY A 327 10.16 -3.30 11.74
N ALA A 328 10.55 -2.50 12.74
CA ALA A 328 11.70 -2.77 13.61
C ALA A 328 13.03 -3.03 12.87
N GLY A 329 13.32 -2.29 11.80
CA GLY A 329 14.54 -2.45 10.99
C GLY A 329 14.60 -3.76 10.20
N THR A 330 13.45 -4.40 9.96
CA THR A 330 13.41 -5.69 9.26
C THR A 330 13.80 -5.54 7.81
N VAL A 331 14.86 -6.23 7.39
CA VAL A 331 15.22 -6.44 5.98
C VAL A 331 15.33 -7.93 5.70
N ARG A 332 14.72 -8.39 4.60
CA ARG A 332 14.89 -9.75 4.09
C ARG A 332 15.31 -9.70 2.64
N HIS A 333 16.24 -10.58 2.29
CA HIS A 333 16.78 -10.72 0.95
C HIS A 333 16.56 -12.15 0.45
N LYS A 334 15.89 -12.28 -0.68
CA LYS A 334 15.79 -13.53 -1.42
C LYS A 334 17.01 -13.62 -2.34
N THR A 335 17.93 -14.51 -1.99
CA THR A 335 19.08 -14.85 -2.82
C THR A 335 18.75 -16.00 -3.79
N PRO A 336 19.60 -16.27 -4.80
CA PRO A 336 19.39 -17.39 -5.72
C PRO A 336 19.43 -18.79 -5.08
N SER A 337 19.96 -18.92 -3.86
CA SER A 337 20.00 -20.17 -3.10
C SER A 337 18.61 -20.55 -2.58
N ASP A 338 18.29 -21.85 -2.61
CA ASP A 338 17.17 -22.58 -1.95
C ASP A 338 15.75 -21.94 -1.87
N GLY A 339 15.52 -20.79 -2.51
CA GLY A 339 14.26 -20.06 -2.49
C GLY A 339 13.92 -19.39 -1.15
N ARG A 340 14.81 -19.43 -0.15
CA ARG A 340 14.55 -18.92 1.20
C ARG A 340 14.91 -17.44 1.34
N TRP A 341 14.09 -16.73 2.10
CA TRP A 341 14.39 -15.37 2.53
C TRP A 341 15.46 -15.37 3.63
N VAL A 342 16.50 -14.56 3.46
CA VAL A 342 17.59 -14.42 4.42
C VAL A 342 17.43 -13.13 5.22
N PRO A 343 17.46 -13.17 6.56
CA PRO A 343 17.53 -11.97 7.39
C PRO A 343 18.83 -11.20 7.16
N ILE A 344 18.72 -9.91 6.84
CA ILE A 344 19.86 -9.02 6.68
C ILE A 344 19.90 -8.03 7.85
N ALA A 345 21.04 -7.96 8.53
CA ALA A 345 21.26 -6.98 9.59
C ALA A 345 21.56 -5.61 8.98
N VAL A 346 20.89 -4.58 9.49
CA VAL A 346 21.06 -3.18 9.07
C VAL A 346 21.33 -2.28 10.28
N PRO A 347 21.97 -1.11 10.11
CA PRO A 347 22.35 -0.22 11.21
C PRO A 347 21.18 0.63 11.72
N THR A 348 19.99 0.05 11.87
CA THR A 348 18.80 0.71 12.43
C THR A 348 17.83 -0.32 13.01
N THR A 349 17.04 0.11 13.99
CA THR A 349 15.88 -0.63 14.52
C THR A 349 14.57 0.09 14.24
N LEU A 350 14.61 1.22 13.53
CA LEU A 350 13.42 1.99 13.15
C LEU A 350 12.67 1.31 12.01
N ASN A 351 11.38 1.59 11.86
CA ASN A 351 10.59 0.98 10.78
C ASN A 351 11.11 1.46 9.42
N LEU A 352 11.20 0.53 8.47
CA LEU A 352 11.56 0.81 7.09
C LEU A 352 10.29 0.72 6.24
N HIS A 353 9.98 1.79 5.51
CA HIS A 353 8.75 1.93 4.73
C HIS A 353 8.96 1.75 3.23
N GLY A 354 10.19 1.90 2.74
CA GLY A 354 10.48 1.89 1.32
C GLY A 354 11.82 1.25 0.99
N VAL A 355 11.86 0.57 -0.16
CA VAL A 355 13.06 -0.01 -0.75
C VAL A 355 13.03 0.18 -2.25
N TRP A 356 14.16 0.59 -2.84
CA TRP A 356 14.34 0.70 -4.28
C TRP A 356 15.83 0.56 -4.61
N GLY A 357 16.17 0.02 -5.78
CA GLY A 357 17.55 0.00 -6.25
C GLY A 357 17.67 0.22 -7.74
N SER A 358 18.85 0.64 -8.18
CA SER A 358 19.21 0.68 -9.61
C SER A 358 19.77 -0.66 -10.09
N GLY A 359 20.14 -1.54 -9.16
CA GLY A 359 20.65 -2.89 -9.40
C GLY A 359 21.01 -3.60 -8.08
N PRO A 360 21.56 -4.82 -8.14
CA PRO A 360 21.85 -5.64 -6.95
C PRO A 360 22.90 -5.03 -5.99
N ASN A 361 23.67 -4.04 -6.47
CA ASN A 361 24.75 -3.40 -5.72
C ASN A 361 24.50 -1.91 -5.45
N ASP A 362 23.27 -1.43 -5.65
CA ASP A 362 22.89 -0.04 -5.40
C ASP A 362 21.44 -0.02 -4.97
N ILE A 363 21.22 -0.18 -3.66
CA ILE A 363 19.90 -0.32 -3.05
C ILE A 363 19.75 0.69 -1.92
N TRP A 364 18.62 1.38 -1.92
CA TRP A 364 18.24 2.40 -0.96
C TRP A 364 17.07 1.92 -0.11
N PHE A 365 17.15 2.21 1.19
CA PHE A 365 16.15 1.85 2.18
C PHE A 365 15.78 3.11 2.96
N ILE A 366 14.49 3.35 3.16
CA ILE A 366 13.97 4.55 3.82
C ILE A 366 13.00 4.20 4.94
N GLY A 367 12.88 5.05 5.94
CA GLY A 367 12.06 4.75 7.11
C GLY A 367 11.75 5.93 8.04
N ASP A 368 11.37 5.60 9.27
CA ASP A 368 11.04 6.57 10.31
C ASP A 368 12.24 7.47 10.67
N ALA A 369 11.93 8.65 11.21
CA ALA A 369 12.89 9.63 11.72
C ALA A 369 14.06 9.93 10.76
N GLY A 370 13.76 10.08 9.47
CA GLY A 370 14.74 10.41 8.44
C GLY A 370 15.75 9.30 8.15
N THR A 371 15.43 8.05 8.49
CA THR A 371 16.31 6.90 8.21
C THR A 371 16.48 6.75 6.70
N ILE A 372 17.72 6.90 6.21
CA ILE A 372 18.12 6.58 4.84
C ILE A 372 19.36 5.68 4.91
N LEU A 373 19.26 4.48 4.36
CA LEU A 373 20.37 3.54 4.23
C LEU A 373 20.68 3.29 2.77
N HIS A 374 21.96 3.10 2.47
CA HIS A 374 22.46 2.75 1.15
C HIS A 374 23.29 1.46 1.24
N TYR A 375 23.01 0.52 0.35
CA TYR A 375 23.75 -0.71 0.17
C TYR A 375 24.51 -0.69 -1.15
N ASP A 376 25.83 -0.85 -1.06
CA ASP A 376 26.75 -0.77 -2.21
C ASP A 376 27.11 -2.14 -2.84
N GLY A 377 26.35 -3.20 -2.50
CA GLY A 377 26.66 -4.58 -2.87
C GLY A 377 27.56 -5.30 -1.86
N THR A 378 28.12 -4.58 -0.89
CA THR A 378 29.02 -5.16 0.14
C THR A 378 28.66 -4.73 1.55
N SER A 379 28.26 -3.48 1.75
CA SER A 379 28.05 -2.90 3.07
C SER A 379 26.85 -1.95 3.08
N PHE A 380 26.25 -1.80 4.26
CA PHE A 380 25.23 -0.79 4.52
C PHE A 380 25.87 0.43 5.17
N ARG A 381 25.46 1.62 4.73
CA ARG A 381 25.79 2.88 5.39
C ARG A 381 24.52 3.72 5.60
N SER A 382 24.48 4.50 6.67
CA SER A 382 23.49 5.56 6.83
C SER A 382 23.91 6.77 5.99
N VAL A 383 22.95 7.47 5.41
CA VAL A 383 23.20 8.60 4.50
C VAL A 383 22.55 9.87 5.04
N SER A 384 23.22 11.00 4.87
CA SER A 384 22.73 12.32 5.29
C SER A 384 21.77 12.93 4.27
N ALA A 385 20.82 13.72 4.78
CA ALA A 385 19.85 14.45 3.97
C ALA A 385 19.53 15.81 4.57
N GLN A 386 19.02 16.69 3.72
CA GLN A 386 18.64 18.05 4.08
C GLN A 386 17.27 18.05 4.77
N PHE A 387 17.25 17.78 6.08
CA PHE A 387 16.03 17.84 6.88
C PHE A 387 15.78 19.24 7.46
N PRO A 388 14.52 19.66 7.65
CA PRO A 388 14.16 20.86 8.41
C PRO A 388 14.69 20.81 9.86
N ILE A 389 14.72 21.95 10.54
CA ILE A 389 14.95 21.98 11.99
C ILE A 389 13.74 21.35 12.69
N GLY A 390 14.00 20.51 13.69
CA GLY A 390 12.99 19.82 14.48
C GLY A 390 13.13 18.30 14.42
N ARG A 391 12.04 17.57 14.72
CA ARG A 391 12.00 16.12 14.57
C ARG A 391 12.16 15.76 13.09
N LYS A 392 13.04 14.81 12.79
CA LYS A 392 13.23 14.32 11.42
C LYS A 392 11.94 13.69 10.88
N PRO A 393 11.56 13.96 9.62
CA PRO A 393 10.33 13.45 9.03
C PRO A 393 10.38 11.94 8.84
N ASN A 394 9.24 11.25 8.86
CA ASN A 394 9.18 9.87 8.37
C ASN A 394 9.17 9.87 6.84
N LEU A 395 9.85 8.89 6.25
CA LEU A 395 9.99 8.74 4.80
C LEU A 395 9.16 7.55 4.35
N TYR A 396 8.28 7.73 3.36
CA TYR A 396 7.28 6.71 2.99
C TYR A 396 7.46 6.15 1.58
N GLY A 397 7.84 6.99 0.61
CA GLY A 397 7.97 6.59 -0.79
C GLY A 397 9.38 6.80 -1.32
N ILE A 398 9.88 5.83 -2.08
CA ILE A 398 11.15 5.94 -2.82
C ILE A 398 10.99 5.40 -4.24
N TRP A 399 11.56 6.11 -5.20
CA TRP A 399 11.64 5.68 -6.59
C TRP A 399 12.81 6.38 -7.29
N GLY A 400 13.44 5.73 -8.26
CA GLY A 400 14.46 6.37 -9.09
C GLY A 400 14.37 5.96 -10.55
N SER A 401 14.84 6.84 -11.44
CA SER A 401 14.99 6.55 -12.87
C SER A 401 16.38 6.01 -13.21
N SER A 402 17.37 6.24 -12.34
CA SER A 402 18.74 5.77 -12.48
C SER A 402 19.46 5.81 -11.12
N ALA A 403 20.67 5.26 -11.06
CA ALA A 403 21.53 5.33 -9.86
C ALA A 403 21.79 6.76 -9.35
N ASN A 404 21.66 7.79 -10.20
CA ASN A 404 21.90 9.19 -9.87
C ASN A 404 20.66 10.08 -10.07
N ASP A 405 19.47 9.48 -10.06
CA ASP A 405 18.21 10.22 -10.10
C ASP A 405 17.19 9.45 -9.28
N VAL A 406 17.14 9.75 -7.98
CA VAL A 406 16.31 9.06 -7.00
C VAL A 406 15.56 10.07 -6.16
N TRP A 407 14.28 9.81 -5.93
CA TRP A 407 13.34 10.66 -5.21
C TRP A 407 12.83 9.95 -3.96
N ILE A 408 12.76 10.69 -2.86
CA ILE A 408 12.13 10.25 -1.62
C ILE A 408 11.05 11.25 -1.23
N VAL A 409 9.91 10.75 -0.74
CA VAL A 409 8.82 11.57 -0.20
C VAL A 409 8.39 11.10 1.18
N GLY A 410 7.87 12.01 2.00
CA GLY A 410 7.46 11.71 3.36
C GLY A 410 6.67 12.82 4.04
N ASP A 411 6.81 12.94 5.36
CA ASP A 411 6.19 13.99 6.17
C ASP A 411 6.74 15.37 5.76
N ALA A 412 5.93 16.15 5.04
CA ALA A 412 6.26 17.51 4.59
C ALA A 412 7.61 17.63 3.83
N ILE A 413 8.12 16.53 3.28
CA ILE A 413 9.47 16.46 2.71
C ILE A 413 9.45 15.82 1.34
N THR A 414 10.29 16.35 0.45
CA THR A 414 10.66 15.74 -0.82
C THR A 414 12.16 15.90 -0.99
N LEU A 415 12.85 14.79 -1.19
CA LEU A 415 14.30 14.74 -1.33
C LEU A 415 14.67 14.23 -2.73
N HIS A 416 15.74 14.79 -3.29
CA HIS A 416 16.29 14.38 -4.58
C HIS A 416 17.78 14.06 -4.45
N TYR A 417 18.16 12.89 -4.92
CA TYR A 417 19.54 12.45 -5.06
C TYR A 417 19.97 12.52 -6.52
N THR A 418 21.02 13.30 -6.77
CA THR A 418 21.56 13.54 -8.11
C THR A 418 22.96 12.92 -8.31
N GLY A 419 23.28 11.89 -7.51
CA GLY A 419 24.60 11.29 -7.46
C GLY A 419 25.49 11.81 -6.32
N PRO A 420 26.67 11.20 -6.13
CA PRO A 420 27.54 11.48 -5.00
C PRO A 420 28.10 12.89 -5.08
N LYS A 421 28.12 13.59 -3.94
CA LYS A 421 28.74 14.92 -3.81
C LYS A 421 30.09 14.84 -3.13
N VAL A 422 31.06 15.56 -3.68
CA VAL A 422 32.39 15.67 -3.08
C VAL A 422 32.28 16.43 -1.76
N GLY A 423 32.56 15.78 -0.64
CA GLY A 423 32.55 16.40 0.70
C GLY A 423 31.27 16.23 1.51
N ALA A 424 30.18 15.71 0.93
CA ALA A 424 28.92 15.42 1.64
C ALA A 424 28.96 14.14 2.50
N GLN A 425 30.07 13.40 2.44
CA GLN A 425 30.40 12.32 3.37
C GLN A 425 30.71 12.96 4.74
N GLY A 426 29.66 13.29 5.48
CA GLY A 426 29.72 13.95 6.77
C GLY A 426 30.59 13.17 7.76
N GLY A 427 31.77 13.75 8.02
CA GLY A 427 32.57 13.70 9.24
C GLY A 427 32.21 12.71 10.34
N GLY A 428 32.88 11.55 10.32
CA GLY A 428 33.28 10.87 11.54
C GLY A 428 34.55 11.52 12.08
N ARG A 429 34.43 12.32 13.14
CA ARG A 429 35.54 12.65 14.05
C ARG A 429 35.10 12.42 15.47
#